data_AF-A0A2N2LW95-F1
#
_entry.id   AF-A0A2N2LW95-F1
#
_cell.length_a   1.000
_cell.length_b   1.000
_cell.length_c   1.000
_cell.angle_alpha   90.00
_cell.angle_beta   90.00
_cell.angle_gamma   90.00
#
_symmetry.space_group_name_H-M   'P 1'
#
loop_
_entity.id
_entity.type
_entity.pdbx_description
1 polymer ?
#
loop_
_entity_poly.entity_id
_entity_poly.type
_entity_poly.pdbx_seq_one_letter_code
_entity_poly.pdbx_strand_id
1 'polypeptide(L)'
;MALVEMLKAEINDCMLKSPIKGRVMFRLAEPGEVIPSGGKVLTIIDLTDIYMNIYLPERYAGGIPLGGEARVVLDAIPDRQFAARVAYVSEKAQFTPKEVEATEERQMLVFRVKIRLEELNDHRLKPGMPGVSYIRLNPSAKWTELFK
;
A
#
# COMPACT_ATOMS: atom_id res chain seq x y z
N MET A 1 -45.80 6.25 8.94
CA MET A 1 -44.69 6.34 7.96
C MET A 1 -43.44 5.62 8.46
N ALA A 2 -43.06 5.75 9.74
CA ALA A 2 -41.89 5.10 10.35
C ALA A 2 -41.76 3.56 10.15
N LEU A 3 -42.85 2.79 10.23
CA LEU A 3 -42.81 1.33 10.04
C LEU A 3 -42.33 0.92 8.63
N VAL A 4 -42.76 1.68 7.60
CA VAL A 4 -42.38 1.42 6.20
C VAL A 4 -40.89 1.72 5.98
N GLU A 5 -40.36 2.75 6.66
CA GLU A 5 -38.94 3.09 6.60
C GLU A 5 -38.07 2.05 7.30
N MET A 6 -38.50 1.56 8.46
CA MET A 6 -37.80 0.51 9.20
C MET A 6 -37.72 -0.79 8.38
N LEU A 7 -38.83 -1.23 7.77
CA LEU A 7 -38.85 -2.43 6.93
C LEU A 7 -37.96 -2.30 5.69
N LYS A 8 -37.87 -1.09 5.10
CA LYS A 8 -36.96 -0.80 4.00
C LYS A 8 -35.49 -0.85 4.43
N ALA A 9 -35.17 -0.44 5.65
CA ALA A 9 -33.83 -0.55 6.19
C ALA A 9 -33.44 -2.02 6.35
N GLU A 10 -34.29 -2.85 6.96
CA GLU A 10 -34.05 -4.29 7.12
C GLU A 10 -33.81 -5.00 5.77
N ILE A 11 -34.60 -4.68 4.74
CA ILE A 11 -34.39 -5.26 3.40
C ILE A 11 -33.06 -4.80 2.79
N ASN A 12 -32.67 -3.54 2.99
CA ASN A 12 -31.38 -3.05 2.48
C ASN A 12 -30.20 -3.70 3.19
N ASP A 13 -30.32 -3.99 4.49
CA ASP A 13 -29.29 -4.67 5.26
C ASP A 13 -29.11 -6.14 4.82
N CYS A 14 -30.13 -6.76 4.21
CA CYS A 14 -30.00 -8.06 3.55
C CYS A 14 -29.20 -8.02 2.23
N MET A 15 -28.90 -6.82 1.69
CA MET A 15 -28.11 -6.66 0.47
C MET A 15 -26.69 -6.18 0.78
N LEU A 16 -25.73 -7.10 0.79
CA LEU A 16 -24.33 -6.75 0.95
C LEU A 16 -23.78 -6.06 -0.31
N LYS A 17 -23.48 -4.76 -0.22
CA LYS A 17 -22.86 -3.97 -1.31
C LYS A 17 -21.43 -3.57 -0.95
N SER A 18 -20.54 -3.57 -1.94
CA SER A 18 -19.19 -3.03 -1.75
C SER A 18 -19.23 -1.49 -1.76
N PRO A 19 -18.63 -0.81 -0.76
CA PRO A 19 -18.54 0.64 -0.74
C PRO A 19 -17.51 1.19 -1.74
N ILE A 20 -16.58 0.34 -2.21
CA ILE A 20 -15.51 0.72 -3.11
C ILE A 20 -15.58 -0.06 -4.42
N LYS A 21 -15.09 0.57 -5.49
CA LYS A 21 -14.79 -0.12 -6.75
C LYS A 21 -13.42 -0.78 -6.61
N GLY A 22 -13.40 -2.08 -6.41
CA GLY A 22 -12.17 -2.83 -6.24
C GLY A 22 -12.25 -4.22 -6.85
N ARG A 23 -11.14 -4.94 -6.81
CA ARG A 23 -11.05 -6.33 -7.24
C ARG A 23 -11.26 -7.24 -6.02
N VAL A 24 -12.11 -8.26 -6.15
CA VAL A 24 -12.24 -9.31 -5.13
C VAL A 24 -10.94 -10.12 -5.11
N MET A 25 -10.26 -10.12 -3.97
CA MET A 25 -9.02 -10.86 -3.74
C MET A 25 -9.32 -12.28 -3.23
N PHE A 26 -10.16 -12.36 -2.20
CA PHE A 26 -10.58 -13.62 -1.60
C PHE A 26 -12.08 -13.62 -1.37
N ARG A 27 -12.72 -14.74 -1.69
CA ARG A 27 -14.06 -15.06 -1.21
C ARG A 27 -13.90 -15.98 -0.01
N LEU A 28 -14.32 -15.48 1.15
CA LEU A 28 -14.12 -16.13 2.44
C LEU A 28 -15.33 -16.96 2.87
N ALA A 29 -16.47 -16.75 2.21
CA ALA A 29 -17.68 -17.54 2.43
C ALA A 29 -18.38 -17.83 1.10
N GLU A 30 -18.99 -19.00 1.04
CA GLU A 30 -19.70 -19.49 -0.15
C GLU A 30 -21.22 -19.30 -0.02
N PRO A 31 -21.96 -19.25 -1.15
CA PRO A 31 -23.41 -19.21 -1.12
C PRO A 31 -23.99 -20.40 -0.33
N GLY A 32 -24.85 -20.11 0.65
CA GLY A 32 -25.45 -21.12 1.53
C GLY A 32 -24.69 -21.38 2.84
N GLU A 33 -23.53 -20.76 3.02
CA GLU A 33 -22.77 -20.84 4.26
C GLU A 33 -23.38 -19.93 5.34
N VAL A 34 -23.47 -20.44 6.57
CA VAL A 34 -23.97 -19.66 7.73
C VAL A 34 -22.79 -18.95 8.37
N ILE A 35 -22.81 -17.63 8.33
CA ILE A 35 -21.74 -16.78 8.84
C ILE A 35 -22.20 -16.13 10.16
N PRO A 36 -21.36 -16.08 11.20
CA PRO A 36 -21.67 -15.29 12.39
C PRO A 36 -21.82 -13.80 12.06
N SER A 37 -22.55 -13.06 12.90
CA SER A 37 -22.66 -11.61 12.76
C SER A 37 -21.28 -10.94 12.73
N GLY A 38 -21.06 -10.05 11.76
CA GLY A 38 -19.78 -9.39 11.53
C GLY A 38 -18.69 -10.27 10.88
N GLY A 39 -19.03 -11.50 10.45
CA GLY A 39 -18.10 -12.34 9.72
C GLY A 39 -17.71 -11.78 8.35
N LYS A 40 -16.49 -12.07 7.92
CA LYS A 40 -15.94 -11.56 6.67
C LYS A 40 -16.39 -12.45 5.51
N VAL A 41 -17.06 -11.87 4.52
CA VAL A 41 -17.56 -12.59 3.33
C VAL A 41 -16.59 -12.47 2.15
N LEU A 42 -16.06 -11.27 1.93
CA LEU A 42 -15.22 -10.93 0.79
C LEU A 42 -14.07 -10.03 1.26
N THR A 43 -12.89 -10.24 0.70
CA THR A 43 -11.78 -9.28 0.76
C THR A 43 -11.66 -8.59 -0.59
N ILE A 44 -11.80 -7.26 -0.60
CA ILE A 44 -11.73 -6.45 -1.81
C ILE A 44 -10.53 -5.52 -1.69
N ILE A 45 -9.76 -5.39 -2.76
CA ILE A 45 -8.62 -4.49 -2.85
C ILE A 45 -8.89 -3.38 -3.88
N ASP A 46 -8.57 -2.16 -3.51
CA ASP A 46 -8.57 -1.02 -4.42
C ASP A 46 -7.29 -1.04 -5.27
N LEU A 47 -7.45 -1.00 -6.59
CA LEU A 47 -6.33 -0.97 -7.55
C LEU A 47 -6.06 0.45 -8.08
N THR A 48 -6.82 1.46 -7.64
CA THR A 48 -6.64 2.87 -8.02
C THR A 48 -5.64 3.61 -7.13
N ASP A 49 -5.34 3.06 -5.95
CA ASP A 49 -4.35 3.61 -5.01
C ASP A 49 -3.31 2.53 -4.65
N ILE A 50 -2.32 2.36 -5.52
CA ILE A 50 -1.22 1.43 -5.27
C ILE A 50 -0.03 2.21 -4.69
N TYR A 51 0.42 1.76 -3.52
CA TYR A 51 1.58 2.33 -2.83
C TYR A 51 2.52 1.24 -2.32
N MET A 52 3.80 1.58 -2.25
CA MET A 52 4.85 0.77 -1.65
C MET A 52 5.27 1.43 -0.33
N ASN A 53 5.40 0.63 0.73
CA ASN A 53 5.99 1.09 1.98
C ASN A 53 7.47 0.76 1.96
N ILE A 54 8.30 1.76 2.24
CA ILE A 54 9.72 1.56 2.47
C ILE A 54 10.10 2.06 3.85
N TYR A 55 11.20 1.53 4.36
CA TYR A 55 11.73 1.86 5.67
C TYR A 55 13.14 2.41 5.47
N LEU A 56 13.32 3.68 5.82
CA LEU A 56 14.59 4.38 5.65
C LEU A 56 15.15 4.78 7.01
N PRO A 57 16.47 4.67 7.22
CA PRO A 57 17.12 5.21 8.41
C PRO A 57 16.93 6.74 8.52
N GLU A 58 16.90 7.25 9.76
CA GLU A 58 16.73 8.69 10.09
C GLU A 58 17.58 9.63 9.21
N ARG A 59 18.86 9.28 9.00
CA ARG A 59 19.82 10.08 8.22
C ARG A 59 19.35 10.42 6.81
N TYR A 60 18.49 9.60 6.21
CA TYR A 60 17.90 9.85 4.90
C TYR A 60 16.46 10.37 5.01
N ALA A 61 15.72 9.95 6.02
CA ALA A 61 14.32 10.33 6.22
C ALA A 61 14.12 11.85 6.33
N GLY A 62 15.02 12.55 7.04
CA GLY A 62 14.93 14.01 7.21
C GLY A 62 15.14 14.83 5.92
N GLY A 63 15.74 14.24 4.88
CA GLY A 63 16.02 14.90 3.61
C GLY A 63 14.98 14.64 2.51
N ILE A 64 13.91 13.88 2.79
CA ILE A 64 12.93 13.50 1.77
C ILE A 64 11.80 14.54 1.73
N PRO A 65 11.64 15.29 0.64
CA PRO A 65 10.51 16.17 0.48
C PRO A 65 9.23 15.37 0.25
N LEU A 66 8.13 15.77 0.91
CA LEU A 66 6.80 15.29 0.58
C LEU A 66 6.46 15.66 -0.86
N GLY A 67 5.92 14.73 -1.63
CA GLY A 67 5.70 14.90 -3.08
C GLY A 67 6.96 14.74 -3.93
N GLY A 68 8.11 14.40 -3.33
CA GLY A 68 9.35 14.13 -4.06
C GLY A 68 9.19 13.04 -5.11
N GLU A 69 9.88 13.20 -6.23
CA GLU A 69 9.90 12.21 -7.31
C GLU A 69 10.59 10.93 -6.85
N ALA A 70 9.96 9.80 -7.15
CA ALA A 70 10.48 8.48 -6.88
C ALA A 70 10.31 7.57 -8.10
N ARG A 71 11.12 6.52 -8.17
CA ARG A 71 10.97 5.43 -9.14
C ARG A 71 10.91 4.11 -8.40
N VAL A 72 10.02 3.24 -8.82
CA VAL A 72 9.88 1.89 -8.28
C VAL A 72 10.24 0.89 -9.36
N VAL A 73 11.12 -0.04 -9.03
CA VAL A 73 11.43 -1.22 -9.85
C VAL A 73 10.92 -2.43 -9.10
N LEU A 74 10.12 -3.25 -9.75
CA LEU A 74 9.58 -4.47 -9.15
C LEU A 74 10.47 -5.64 -9.57
N ASP A 75 10.77 -6.55 -8.64
CA ASP A 75 11.62 -7.71 -8.94
C ASP A 75 11.00 -8.60 -10.03
N ALA A 76 9.66 -8.59 -10.11
CA ALA A 76 8.91 -9.31 -11.14
C ALA A 76 8.92 -8.63 -12.52
N ILE A 77 9.31 -7.35 -12.61
CA ILE A 77 9.35 -6.55 -13.84
C ILE A 77 10.61 -5.68 -13.81
N PRO A 78 11.81 -6.28 -13.84
CA PRO A 78 13.06 -5.52 -13.71
C PRO A 78 13.26 -4.55 -14.89
N ASP A 79 12.74 -4.88 -16.07
CA ASP A 79 12.89 -4.09 -17.30
C ASP A 79 12.09 -2.78 -17.30
N ARG A 80 11.26 -2.52 -16.27
CA ARG A 80 10.39 -1.34 -16.21
C ARG A 80 10.49 -0.62 -14.88
N GLN A 81 10.73 0.68 -14.98
CA GLN A 81 10.63 1.62 -13.86
C GLN A 81 9.24 2.26 -13.86
N PHE A 82 8.58 2.27 -12.71
CA PHE A 82 7.31 2.94 -12.51
C PHE A 82 7.54 4.32 -11.91
N ALA A 83 7.00 5.36 -12.53
CA ALA A 83 6.97 6.69 -11.95
C ALA A 83 6.12 6.69 -10.67
N ALA A 84 6.67 7.29 -9.62
CA ALA A 84 6.04 7.32 -8.31
C ALA A 84 6.35 8.63 -7.57
N ARG A 85 5.58 8.94 -6.53
CA ARG A 85 5.80 10.09 -5.66
C ARG A 85 5.72 9.73 -4.20
N VAL A 86 6.47 10.47 -3.38
CA VAL A 86 6.38 10.35 -1.93
C VAL A 86 5.05 10.91 -1.44
N ALA A 87 4.16 10.03 -1.02
CA ALA A 87 2.81 10.39 -0.55
C ALA A 87 2.77 10.67 0.96
N TYR A 88 3.66 10.04 1.73
CA TYR A 88 3.70 10.22 3.18
C TYR A 88 5.08 9.86 3.74
N VAL A 89 5.55 10.66 4.69
CA VAL A 89 6.74 10.38 5.50
C VAL A 89 6.26 10.32 6.94
N SER A 90 6.54 9.23 7.64
CA SER A 90 6.15 9.13 9.06
C SER A 90 6.98 10.08 9.90
N GLU A 91 6.34 10.75 10.87
CA GLU A 91 7.01 11.63 11.84
C GLU A 91 7.57 10.86 13.03
N LYS A 92 7.08 9.63 13.27
CA LYS A 92 7.49 8.77 14.38
C LYS A 92 8.36 7.65 13.85
N ALA A 93 9.56 7.52 14.41
CA ALA A 93 10.38 6.35 14.18
C ALA A 93 9.64 5.10 14.69
N GLN A 94 9.50 4.09 13.84
CA GLN A 94 8.98 2.79 14.25
C GLN A 94 10.17 1.88 14.51
N PHE A 95 10.17 1.17 15.64
CA PHE A 95 11.11 0.08 15.85
C PHE A 95 10.79 -1.04 14.85
N THR A 96 11.80 -1.53 14.15
CA THR A 96 11.68 -2.69 13.26
C THR A 96 11.11 -3.88 14.04
N PRO A 97 9.96 -4.46 13.62
CA PRO A 97 9.48 -5.70 14.23
C PRO A 97 10.20 -6.87 13.56
N LYS A 98 11.39 -7.25 14.05
CA LYS A 98 11.95 -8.62 13.97
C LYS A 98 13.23 -8.78 14.80
N GLU A 99 13.37 -9.98 15.35
CA GLU A 99 14.36 -10.48 16.31
C GLU A 99 15.83 -10.09 16.02
N VAL A 100 16.51 -9.71 17.09
CA VAL A 100 17.90 -9.30 17.15
C VAL A 100 18.77 -10.50 17.61
N GLU A 101 19.33 -11.24 16.66
CA GLU A 101 20.41 -12.20 16.91
C GLU A 101 21.67 -11.79 16.13
N ALA A 102 22.23 -10.63 16.45
CA ALA A 102 23.65 -10.35 16.24
C ALA A 102 24.05 -9.14 17.08
N THR A 103 25.01 -9.37 17.97
CA THR A 103 25.58 -8.38 18.90
C THR A 103 26.39 -7.34 18.11
N GLU A 104 25.75 -6.30 17.54
CA GLU A 104 26.40 -4.97 17.36
C GLU A 104 25.49 -3.80 16.94
N GLU A 105 24.29 -3.98 16.39
CA GLU A 105 23.52 -2.83 15.85
C GLU A 105 22.28 -2.47 16.69
N ARG A 106 22.53 -1.90 17.87
CA ARG A 106 21.48 -1.29 18.69
C ARG A 106 20.97 0.01 18.04
N GLN A 107 19.65 0.07 17.80
CA GLN A 107 18.83 1.27 17.58
C GLN A 107 18.93 1.97 16.21
N MET A 108 18.66 1.26 15.10
CA MET A 108 18.29 1.95 13.86
C MET A 108 16.83 2.40 13.92
N LEU A 109 16.61 3.68 14.21
CA LEU A 109 15.31 4.33 14.01
C LEU A 109 15.00 4.32 12.51
N VAL A 110 13.98 3.55 12.12
CA VAL A 110 13.49 3.53 10.73
C VAL A 110 12.20 4.33 10.62
N PHE A 111 12.12 5.10 9.55
CA PHE A 111 10.97 5.90 9.19
C PHE A 111 10.26 5.25 8.02
N ARG A 112 8.96 5.04 8.18
CA ARG A 112 8.11 4.53 7.10
C ARG A 112 7.82 5.66 6.12
N VAL A 113 8.18 5.44 4.87
CA VAL A 113 7.83 6.32 3.75
C VAL A 113 6.87 5.56 2.84
N LYS A 114 5.74 6.19 2.49
CA LYS A 114 4.80 5.66 1.51
C LYS A 114 5.08 6.30 0.16
N ILE A 115 5.35 5.47 -0.83
CA ILE A 115 5.56 5.87 -2.21
C ILE A 115 4.35 5.42 -3.02
N ARG A 116 3.61 6.37 -3.59
CA ARG A 116 2.44 6.10 -4.42
C ARG A 116 2.85 6.04 -5.88
N LEU A 117 2.44 4.99 -6.60
CA LEU A 117 2.68 4.86 -8.03
C LEU A 117 1.73 5.80 -8.79
N GLU A 118 2.26 6.47 -9.82
CA GLU A 118 1.46 7.32 -10.71
C GLU A 118 0.92 6.54 -11.90
N GLU A 119 1.68 5.53 -12.36
CA GLU A 119 1.34 4.72 -13.52
C GLU A 119 0.83 3.33 -13.09
N LEU A 120 -0.48 3.11 -13.24
CA LEU A 120 -1.17 1.87 -12.84
C LEU A 120 -1.67 1.02 -14.02
N ASN A 121 -1.28 1.38 -15.24
CA ASN A 121 -1.83 0.79 -16.48
C ASN A 121 -1.23 -0.59 -16.83
N ASP A 122 -0.22 -1.07 -16.12
CA ASP A 122 0.40 -2.37 -16.41
C ASP A 122 -0.31 -3.49 -15.64
N HIS A 123 -0.96 -4.41 -16.35
CA HIS A 123 -1.70 -5.54 -15.74
C HIS A 123 -0.82 -6.50 -14.93
N ARG A 124 0.51 -6.43 -15.10
CA ARG A 124 1.47 -7.21 -14.32
C ARG A 124 1.67 -6.63 -12.93
N LEU A 125 1.30 -5.37 -12.69
CA LEU A 125 1.37 -4.75 -11.38
C LEU A 125 0.37 -5.43 -10.43
N LYS A 126 0.90 -6.20 -9.48
CA LYS A 126 0.10 -6.86 -8.44
C LYS A 126 0.48 -6.33 -7.06
N PRO A 127 -0.51 -6.09 -6.18
CA PRO A 127 -0.24 -5.80 -4.77
C PRO A 127 0.59 -6.92 -4.13
N GLY A 128 1.55 -6.55 -3.28
CA GLY A 128 2.42 -7.50 -2.58
C GLY A 128 3.67 -7.93 -3.34
N MET A 129 3.94 -7.37 -4.53
CA MET A 129 5.21 -7.59 -5.21
C MET A 129 6.36 -6.91 -4.45
N PRO A 130 7.46 -7.64 -4.15
CA PRO A 130 8.68 -7.02 -3.67
C PRO A 130 9.32 -6.20 -4.79
N GLY A 131 10.08 -5.19 -4.39
CA GLY A 131 10.79 -4.34 -5.30
C GLY A 131 11.64 -3.32 -4.56
N VAL A 132 12.40 -2.57 -5.33
CA VAL A 132 13.28 -1.52 -4.86
C VAL A 132 12.74 -0.17 -5.31
N SER A 133 12.72 0.79 -4.40
CA SER A 133 12.35 2.16 -4.73
C SER A 133 13.54 3.10 -4.59
N TYR A 134 13.67 4.01 -5.54
CA TYR A 134 14.67 5.07 -5.55
C TYR A 134 13.98 6.40 -5.37
N ILE A 135 14.38 7.16 -4.35
CA ILE A 135 13.86 8.51 -4.09
C ILE A 135 14.88 9.54 -4.53
N ARG A 136 14.42 10.57 -5.23
CA ARG A 136 15.24 11.71 -5.61
C ARG A 136 15.33 12.70 -4.45
N LEU A 137 16.47 12.73 -3.75
CA LEU A 137 16.74 13.66 -2.64
C LEU A 137 17.09 15.08 -3.12
N ASN A 138 17.70 15.21 -4.31
CA ASN A 138 18.04 16.50 -4.90
C ASN A 138 17.25 16.73 -6.20
N PRO A 139 16.36 17.73 -6.26
CA PRO A 139 15.53 17.99 -7.44
C PRO A 139 16.33 18.47 -8.67
N SER A 140 17.60 18.86 -8.51
CA SER A 140 18.48 19.23 -9.62
C SER A 140 19.29 18.06 -10.18
N ALA A 141 19.34 16.92 -9.48
CA ALA A 141 20.14 15.76 -9.91
C ALA A 141 19.40 14.94 -10.98
N LYS A 142 19.90 14.85 -12.21
CA LYS A 142 19.26 14.03 -13.25
C LYS A 142 19.27 12.55 -12.85
N TRP A 143 18.19 11.82 -13.18
CA TRP A 143 18.16 10.37 -13.03
C TRP A 143 19.31 9.77 -13.87
N THR A 144 20.31 9.20 -13.20
CA THR A 144 21.47 8.58 -13.88
C THR A 144 21.07 7.27 -14.53
N GLU A 145 21.69 6.87 -15.64
CA GLU A 145 21.43 5.62 -16.38
C GLU A 145 21.81 4.33 -15.62
N LEU A 146 22.12 4.43 -14.32
CA LEU A 146 22.44 3.30 -13.43
C LEU A 146 21.22 2.44 -13.04
N PHE A 147 20.04 2.75 -13.56
CA PHE A 147 18.79 2.01 -13.31
C PHE A 147 18.43 1.04 -14.45
N LYS A 148 19.44 0.49 -15.14
CA LYS A 148 19.26 -0.55 -16.16
C LYS A 148 19.03 -1.92 -15.53
#